data_AF-A0A0M4KEX3-F1
#
_entry.id   AF-A0A0M4KEX3-F1
#
_cell.length_a   1.000
_cell.length_b   1.000
_cell.length_c   1.000
_cell.angle_alpha   90.00
_cell.angle_beta   90.00
_cell.angle_gamma   90.00
#
_symmetry.space_group_name_H-M   'P 1'
#
loop_
_entity.id
_entity.type
_entity.pdbx_description
1 polymer ?
#
loop_
_entity_poly.entity_id
_entity_poly.type
_entity_poly.pdbx_seq_one_letter_code
_entity_poly.pdbx_strand_id
1 'polypeptide(L)' 'MEKYLCENCKKPATYKKINQVNSIVFFCKDCIITNTGAKLSNNNSLCIQCGNPANFILISQLNRLKEICESCLLKEYTKI' A
#
# COMPACT_ATOMS: atom_id res chain seq x y z
N MET A 1 -19.00 7.14 16.60
CA MET A 1 -18.22 6.48 15.53
C MET A 1 -16.89 6.05 16.11
N GLU A 2 -16.67 4.76 16.29
CA GLU A 2 -15.34 4.25 16.63
C GLU A 2 -14.41 4.52 15.44
N LYS A 3 -13.41 5.39 15.64
CA LYS A 3 -12.38 5.62 14.64
C LYS A 3 -11.40 4.47 14.75
N TYR A 4 -11.43 3.53 13.80
CA TYR A 4 -10.39 2.51 13.69
C TYR A 4 -9.02 3.20 13.62
N LEU A 5 -8.06 2.72 14.40
CA LEU A 5 -6.73 3.33 14.49
C LEU A 5 -5.73 2.51 13.69
N CYS A 6 -4.85 3.18 12.96
CA CYS A 6 -3.76 2.54 12.26
C CYS A 6 -2.83 1.88 13.28
N GLU A 7 -2.48 0.61 13.03
CA GLU A 7 -1.60 -0.17 13.90
C GLU A 7 -0.28 0.56 14.18
N ASN A 8 0.33 1.12 13.13
CA ASN A 8 1.67 1.70 13.16
C ASN A 8 1.72 3.14 13.72
N CYS A 9 0.80 4.02 13.33
CA CYS A 9 0.89 5.45 13.65
C CYS A 9 -0.22 5.98 14.58
N LYS A 10 -1.18 5.13 14.98
CA LYS A 10 -2.34 5.47 15.83
C LYS A 10 -3.22 6.62 15.29
N LYS A 11 -3.05 7.03 14.03
CA LYS A 11 -3.95 7.94 13.32
C LYS A 11 -5.20 7.19 12.82
N PRO A 12 -6.28 7.89 12.44
CA PRO A 12 -7.44 7.25 11.82
C PRO A 12 -7.03 6.38 10.63
N ALA A 13 -7.47 5.12 10.66
CA ALA A 13 -7.27 4.17 9.58
C ALA A 13 -8.34 4.36 8.50
N THR A 14 -7.96 4.09 7.26
CA THR A 14 -8.83 4.14 6.08
C THR A 14 -8.91 2.80 5.36
N TYR A 15 -8.05 1.85 5.76
CA TYR A 15 -7.92 0.54 5.15
C TYR A 15 -7.79 -0.56 6.22
N LYS A 16 -8.14 -1.79 5.86
CA LYS A 16 -7.98 -3.00 6.66
C LYS A 16 -7.34 -4.11 5.83
N LYS A 17 -6.57 -4.99 6.47
CA LYS A 17 -6.00 -6.21 5.89
C LYS A 17 -6.13 -7.35 6.89
N ILE A 18 -6.39 -8.55 6.39
CA ILE A 18 -6.32 -9.77 7.20
C ILE A 18 -4.86 -10.22 7.19
N ASN A 19 -4.26 -10.37 8.35
CA ASN A 19 -2.87 -10.83 8.47
C ASN A 19 -2.78 -12.37 8.39
N GLN A 20 -1.56 -12.89 8.49
CA GLN A 20 -1.30 -14.34 8.39
C GLN A 20 -1.95 -15.17 9.52
N VAL A 21 -2.32 -14.53 10.64
CA VAL A 21 -2.98 -15.19 11.78
C VAL A 21 -4.50 -14.93 11.80
N ASN A 22 -5.10 -14.58 10.66
CA ASN A 22 -6.52 -14.30 10.48
C ASN A 22 -7.09 -13.17 11.37
N SER A 23 -6.25 -12.24 11.85
CA SER A 23 -6.72 -11.05 12.55
C SER A 23 -6.82 -9.84 11.61
N ILE A 24 -7.83 -9.00 11.86
CA ILE A 24 -8.04 -7.76 11.10
C ILE A 24 -7.12 -6.69 11.66
N VAL A 25 -6.29 -6.15 10.78
CA VAL A 25 -5.37 -5.06 11.09
C VAL A 25 -5.74 -3.83 10.28
N PHE A 26 -5.74 -2.67 10.93
CA PHE A 26 -6.15 -1.41 10.33
C PHE A 26 -4.94 -0.52 9.99
N PHE A 27 -4.98 0.12 8.83
CA PHE A 27 -3.90 0.97 8.32
C PHE A 27 -4.41 2.30 7.75
N CYS A 28 -3.59 3.34 7.86
CA CYS A 28 -3.71 4.53 7.02
C CYS A 28 -2.92 4.35 5.72
N LYS A 29 -3.23 5.14 4.69
CA LYS A 29 -2.59 5.08 3.37
C LYS A 29 -1.05 5.20 3.47
N ASP A 30 -0.55 6.13 4.27
CA ASP A 30 0.88 6.38 4.42
C ASP A 30 1.62 5.19 5.04
N CYS A 31 1.00 4.54 6.03
CA CYS A 31 1.57 3.35 6.64
C CYS A 31 1.56 2.15 5.69
N ILE A 32 0.60 2.04 4.78
CA ILE A 32 0.62 1.01 3.72
C ILE A 32 1.80 1.23 2.78
N ILE A 33 1.99 2.45 2.30
CA ILE A 33 3.11 2.82 1.40
C ILE A 33 4.45 2.51 2.09
N THR A 34 4.56 2.87 3.38
CA THR A 34 5.78 2.62 4.17
C THR A 34 6.02 1.12 4.38
N ASN A 35 4.99 0.36 4.76
CA ASN A 35 5.09 -1.08 5.03
C ASN A 35 5.45 -1.87 3.75
N THR A 36 4.89 -1.47 2.61
CA THR A 36 5.24 -2.06 1.31
C THR A 36 6.62 -1.63 0.79
N GLY A 37 7.27 -0.64 1.41
CA GLY A 37 8.54 -0.08 0.93
C GLY A 37 8.40 0.68 -0.38
N ALA A 38 7.17 1.09 -0.74
CA ALA A 38 6.90 1.87 -1.93
C ALA A 38 7.41 3.31 -1.77
N LYS A 39 8.01 3.85 -2.82
CA LYS A 39 8.40 5.25 -2.93
C LYS A 39 7.59 5.92 -4.03
N LEU A 40 7.25 7.20 -3.88
CA LEU A 40 6.61 7.96 -4.95
C LEU A 40 7.51 8.00 -6.19
N SER A 41 6.92 7.72 -7.34
CA SER A 41 7.54 7.84 -8.65
C SER A 41 7.03 9.11 -9.32
N ASN A 42 7.94 9.95 -9.80
CA ASN A 42 7.60 11.11 -10.62
C ASN A 42 7.76 10.80 -12.13
N ASN A 43 7.95 9.54 -12.48
CA ASN A 43 8.13 9.12 -13.87
C ASN A 43 6.76 8.84 -14.50
N ASN A 44 6.61 9.19 -15.79
CA ASN A 44 5.47 8.78 -16.61
C ASN A 44 5.58 7.29 -17.02
N SER A 45 5.83 6.41 -16.05
CA SER A 45 5.95 4.97 -16.26
C SER A 45 4.60 4.29 -16.12
N LEU A 46 4.49 3.09 -16.70
CA LEU A 46 3.30 2.26 -16.60
C LEU A 46 3.47 1.22 -15.49
N CYS A 47 2.37 0.94 -14.79
CA CYS A 47 2.28 -0.08 -13.78
C CYS A 47 2.52 -1.45 -14.41
N ILE A 48 3.47 -2.20 -13.87
CA ILE A 48 3.85 -3.52 -14.40
C ILE A 48 2.70 -4.55 -14.32
N GLN A 49 1.69 -4.32 -13.47
CA GLN A 49 0.58 -5.26 -13.29
C GLN A 49 -0.63 -5.00 -14.17
N CYS A 50 -0.91 -3.73 -14.50
CA CYS A 50 -2.17 -3.37 -15.17
C CYS A 50 -2.01 -2.38 -16.34
N GLY A 51 -0.79 -1.91 -16.62
CA GLY A 51 -0.52 -0.98 -17.71
C GLY A 51 -1.02 0.45 -17.48
N ASN A 52 -1.70 0.75 -16.39
CA ASN A 52 -2.10 2.11 -16.01
C ASN A 52 -0.90 2.94 -15.54
N PRO A 53 -0.98 4.28 -15.51
CA PRO A 53 0.08 5.13 -14.96
C PRO A 53 0.54 4.67 -13.56
N ALA A 54 1.84 4.48 -13.40
CA ALA A 54 2.46 4.15 -12.12
C ALA A 54 2.69 5.43 -11.31
N ASN A 55 2.39 5.35 -10.01
CA ASN A 55 2.62 6.45 -9.07
C ASN A 55 3.70 6.09 -8.04
N PHE A 56 4.11 4.82 -8.00
CA PHE A 56 4.99 4.27 -6.98
C PHE A 56 6.03 3.31 -7.56
N ILE A 57 7.22 3.31 -6.98
CA ILE A 57 8.27 2.32 -7.22
C ILE A 57 8.41 1.44 -5.98
N LEU A 58 8.33 0.12 -6.19
CA LEU A 58 8.67 -0.89 -5.20
C LEU A 58 10.06 -1.45 -5.48
N ILE A 59 10.89 -1.57 -4.44
CA ILE A 59 12.16 -2.28 -4.51
C ILE A 59 11.91 -3.71 -4.02
N SER A 60 12.00 -4.67 -4.93
CA SER A 60 11.89 -6.09 -4.55
C SER A 60 13.13 -6.57 -3.77
N GLN A 61 13.01 -7.72 -3.10
CA GLN A 61 14.11 -8.36 -2.37
C GLN A 61 15.37 -8.62 -3.23
N LEU A 62 15.24 -8.68 -4.56
CA LEU A 62 16.34 -8.84 -5.51
C LEU A 62 16.86 -7.49 -6.06
N ASN A 63 16.60 -6.38 -5.37
CA ASN A 63 16.93 -5.00 -5.79
C ASN A 63 16.37 -4.60 -7.16
N ARG A 64 15.34 -5.31 -7.66
CA ARG A 64 14.65 -4.90 -8.90
C ARG A 64 13.59 -3.85 -8.58
N LEU A 65 13.61 -2.78 -9.36
CA LEU A 65 12.59 -1.73 -9.33
C LEU A 65 11.33 -2.21 -10.05
N LYS A 66 10.18 -2.05 -9.41
CA LYS A 66 8.86 -2.33 -9.99
C LYS A 66 8.00 -1.07 -9.91
N GLU A 67 7.64 -0.52 -11.05
CA GLU A 67 6.68 0.58 -11.15
C GLU A 67 5.26 0.01 -10.95
N ILE A 68 4.49 0.60 -10.03
CA ILE A 68 3.16 0.15 -9.63
C ILE A 68 2.21 1.34 -9.46
N CYS A 69 0.94 1.16 -9.84
CA CYS A 69 -0.10 2.15 -9.57
C CYS A 69 -0.67 2.01 -8.16
N GLU A 70 -1.36 3.05 -7.69
CA GLU A 70 -1.98 3.06 -6.36
C GLU A 70 -2.94 1.89 -6.16
N SER A 71 -3.80 1.61 -7.14
CA SER A 71 -4.80 0.54 -7.05
C SER A 71 -4.16 -0.84 -6.89
N CYS A 72 -3.07 -1.09 -7.61
CA CYS A 72 -2.32 -2.35 -7.50
C CYS A 72 -1.56 -2.45 -6.18
N LEU A 73 -1.00 -1.34 -5.69
CA LEU A 73 -0.34 -1.29 -4.39
C LEU A 73 -1.31 -1.58 -3.24
N LEU A 74 -2.54 -1.07 -3.34
CA LEU A 74 -3.58 -1.22 -2.33
C LEU A 74 -4.45 -2.47 -2.52
N LYS A 75 -4.17 -3.33 -3.50
CA LYS A 75 -5.05 -4.46 -3.85
C LYS A 75 -5.29 -5.44 -2.70
N GLU A 76 -4.33 -5.60 -1.80
CA GLU A 76 -4.44 -6.46 -0.61
C GLU A 76 -5.09 -5.77 0.60
N TYR A 77 -5.48 -4.50 0.46
CA TYR A 77 -6.07 -3.68 1.51
C TYR A 77 -7.50 -3.30 1.13
N THR A 78 -8.46 -3.64 1.99
CA THR A 78 -9.87 -3.28 1.80
C THR A 78 -10.15 -1.94 2.46
N LYS A 79 -10.91 -1.04 1.81
CA LYS A 79 -11.40 0.17 2.50
C LYS A 79 -12.35 -0.23 3.63
N ILE A 80 -12.29 0.52 4.73
CA ILE A 80 -13.15 0.30 5.92
C ILE A 80 -14.57 0.74 5.61
#